data_AF-V4JGH5-F1
#
_entry.id   AF-V4JGH5-F1
#
_cell.length_a   1.000
_cell.length_b   1.000
_cell.length_c   1.000
_cell.angle_alpha   90.00
_cell.angle_beta   90.00
_cell.angle_gamma   90.00
#
_symmetry.space_group_name_H-M   'P 1'
#
loop_
_entity.id
_entity.type
_entity.pdbx_description
1 polymer ?
#
loop_
_entity_poly.entity_id
_entity_poly.type
_entity_poly.pdbx_seq_one_letter_code
_entity_poly.pdbx_strand_id
1 'polypeptide(L)'
;MSDFTDHWLTLRAPADRRARADHLLRWLQIDPAQGLDVLDLGCGNGANLRHLAPLLADAGAGQQRWTCVDIDPALLHQLPARTAAWAQSIGLEYSLQQTANLMVAGSDWHAPVHLLQLDLASVPRQLPLPDGGLVTASALLDLVSARWLDALLDRCHAARCQLLFALNYDGRCEWWPEHPEDAMVLDLVNRHQRTDKSFGPALGPAAAAYAAARCMELGYHIDSQPSDWHLRADQSELQRALMDGWRQAALQLDPARADRIDIWHCAHVGSIDAGRLNILVGHQDLVATTPSGDSATHKEALFTT
;
A
#
# COMPACT_ATOMS: atom_id res chain seq x y z
N MET A 1 -20.37 -2.90 2.48
CA MET A 1 -19.75 -3.51 1.28
C MET A 1 -18.40 -2.85 1.13
N SER A 2 -17.37 -3.61 0.77
CA SER A 2 -16.00 -3.07 0.57
C SER A 2 -16.02 -2.05 -0.58
N ASP A 3 -15.56 -0.82 -0.33
CA ASP A 3 -15.45 0.25 -1.34
C ASP A 3 -14.27 0.01 -2.32
N PHE A 4 -13.52 -1.09 -2.15
CA PHE A 4 -12.32 -1.42 -2.91
C PHE A 4 -12.61 -2.28 -4.16
N THR A 5 -13.51 -1.79 -5.01
CA THR A 5 -13.89 -2.50 -6.25
C THR A 5 -12.72 -2.64 -7.22
N ASP A 6 -12.76 -3.65 -8.09
CA ASP A 6 -11.76 -3.84 -9.15
C ASP A 6 -11.64 -2.61 -10.07
N HIS A 7 -12.76 -1.91 -10.31
CA HIS A 7 -12.78 -0.65 -11.06
C HIS A 7 -12.00 0.44 -10.33
N TRP A 8 -12.27 0.68 -9.04
CA TRP A 8 -11.52 1.64 -8.23
C TRP A 8 -10.02 1.31 -8.20
N LEU A 9 -9.64 0.06 -7.93
CA LEU A 9 -8.25 -0.38 -7.91
C LEU A 9 -7.56 -0.21 -9.26
N THR A 10 -8.27 -0.45 -10.37
CA THR A 10 -7.75 -0.21 -11.72
C THR A 10 -7.53 1.29 -11.97
N LEU A 11 -8.48 2.13 -11.54
CA LEU A 11 -8.46 3.57 -11.76
C LEU A 11 -7.32 4.27 -11.00
N ARG A 12 -7.04 3.87 -9.75
CA ARG A 12 -5.96 4.45 -8.94
C ARG A 12 -4.55 3.95 -9.31
N ALA A 13 -4.42 2.79 -9.94
CA ALA A 13 -3.12 2.14 -10.14
C ALA A 13 -2.05 3.01 -10.86
N PRO A 14 -2.39 3.84 -11.87
CA PRO A 14 -1.42 4.76 -12.46
C PRO A 14 -0.96 5.88 -11.49
N ALA A 15 -1.87 6.39 -10.65
CA ALA A 15 -1.54 7.39 -9.64
C ALA A 15 -0.66 6.77 -8.54
N ASP A 16 -1.01 5.57 -8.07
CA ASP A 16 -0.23 4.77 -7.13
C ASP A 16 1.22 4.59 -7.60
N ARG A 17 1.41 4.10 -8.83
CA ARG A 17 2.74 3.85 -9.40
C ARG A 17 3.62 5.10 -9.42
N ARG A 18 3.04 6.25 -9.78
CA ARG A 18 3.78 7.51 -9.89
C ARG A 18 4.16 8.09 -8.52
N ALA A 19 3.36 7.79 -7.49
CA ALA A 19 3.52 8.38 -6.18
C ALA A 19 4.52 7.63 -5.29
N ARG A 20 4.72 6.33 -5.52
CA ARG A 20 5.56 5.46 -4.68
C ARG A 20 7.02 5.94 -4.57
N ALA A 21 7.56 5.85 -3.37
CA ALA A 21 8.95 6.15 -3.06
C ALA A 21 9.85 4.94 -3.35
N ASP A 22 9.94 4.53 -4.61
CA ASP A 22 10.65 3.31 -5.03
C ASP A 22 12.15 3.29 -4.64
N HIS A 23 12.74 4.46 -4.38
CA HIS A 23 14.11 4.53 -3.88
C HIS A 23 14.30 3.92 -2.48
N LEU A 24 13.23 3.69 -1.72
CA LEU A 24 13.26 2.99 -0.45
C LEU A 24 13.70 1.53 -0.58
N LEU A 25 13.56 0.94 -1.78
CA LEU A 25 14.00 -0.44 -2.03
C LEU A 25 15.50 -0.63 -1.81
N ARG A 26 16.32 0.44 -1.91
CA ARG A 26 17.78 0.38 -1.65
C ARG A 26 18.13 -0.11 -0.24
N TRP A 27 17.19 0.01 0.70
CA TRP A 27 17.39 -0.40 2.08
C TRP A 27 17.14 -1.89 2.30
N LEU A 28 16.46 -2.55 1.35
CA LEU A 28 16.20 -3.97 1.41
C LEU A 28 17.51 -4.75 1.29
N GLN A 29 17.69 -5.70 2.19
CA GLN A 29 18.76 -6.69 2.18
C GLN A 29 18.33 -7.85 1.29
N ILE A 30 18.86 -7.90 0.08
CA ILE A 30 18.56 -8.92 -0.91
C ILE A 30 19.82 -9.76 -1.14
N ASP A 31 19.70 -11.07 -0.95
CA ASP A 31 20.73 -12.03 -1.37
C ASP A 31 20.31 -12.66 -2.72
N PRO A 32 21.00 -12.32 -3.83
CA PRO A 32 20.68 -12.87 -5.15
C PRO A 32 20.74 -14.40 -5.22
N ALA A 33 21.47 -15.06 -4.31
CA ALA A 33 21.60 -16.51 -4.30
C ALA A 33 20.43 -17.24 -3.60
N GLN A 34 19.72 -16.58 -2.68
CA GLN A 34 18.67 -17.22 -1.87
C GLN A 34 17.26 -17.00 -2.44
N GLY A 35 17.09 -16.03 -3.32
CA GLY A 35 15.79 -15.57 -3.78
C GLY A 35 15.01 -14.85 -2.67
N LEU A 36 13.82 -14.35 -3.00
CA LEU A 36 13.01 -13.53 -2.10
C LEU A 36 11.57 -14.03 -2.02
N ASP A 37 11.18 -14.51 -0.84
CA ASP A 37 9.78 -14.76 -0.51
C ASP A 37 9.09 -13.45 -0.15
N VAL A 38 7.97 -13.15 -0.80
CA VAL A 38 7.19 -11.91 -0.63
C VAL A 38 5.76 -12.25 -0.23
N LEU A 39 5.30 -11.70 0.89
CA LEU A 39 3.90 -11.74 1.34
C LEU A 39 3.26 -10.37 1.11
N ASP A 40 2.31 -10.29 0.18
CA ASP A 40 1.57 -9.06 -0.18
C ASP A 40 0.19 -9.09 0.47
N LEU A 41 0.00 -8.25 1.50
CA LEU A 41 -1.22 -8.18 2.30
C LEU A 41 -2.21 -7.17 1.71
N GLY A 42 -3.46 -7.59 1.52
CA GLY A 42 -4.48 -6.74 0.88
C GLY A 42 -4.13 -6.51 -0.58
N CYS A 43 -3.73 -7.57 -1.28
CA CYS A 43 -3.15 -7.47 -2.62
C CYS A 43 -4.14 -6.99 -3.69
N GLY A 44 -5.45 -7.03 -3.40
CA GLY A 44 -6.53 -6.71 -4.31
C GLY A 44 -6.39 -7.47 -5.63
N ASN A 45 -6.44 -6.75 -6.74
CA ASN A 45 -6.26 -7.32 -8.07
C ASN A 45 -4.77 -7.48 -8.50
N GLY A 46 -3.82 -7.37 -7.57
CA GLY A 46 -2.37 -7.59 -7.77
C GLY A 46 -1.60 -6.39 -8.32
N ALA A 47 -2.08 -5.17 -8.12
CA ALA A 47 -1.40 -3.97 -8.61
C ALA A 47 -0.03 -3.77 -7.95
N ASN A 48 0.09 -4.07 -6.65
CA ASN A 48 1.34 -3.98 -5.90
C ASN A 48 2.39 -4.97 -6.44
N LEU A 49 2.03 -6.25 -6.62
CA LEU A 49 2.84 -7.27 -7.30
C LEU A 49 3.41 -6.76 -8.64
N ARG A 50 2.55 -6.29 -9.55
CA ARG A 50 2.96 -5.84 -10.90
C ARG A 50 3.85 -4.59 -10.87
N HIS A 51 3.77 -3.78 -9.82
CA HIS A 51 4.64 -2.63 -9.61
C HIS A 51 6.00 -3.05 -9.06
N LEU A 52 5.98 -3.87 -8.01
CA LEU A 52 7.15 -4.10 -7.17
C LEU A 52 8.04 -5.25 -7.66
N ALA A 53 7.48 -6.28 -8.31
CA ALA A 53 8.26 -7.44 -8.73
C ALA A 53 9.42 -7.12 -9.70
N PRO A 54 9.26 -6.26 -10.73
CA PRO A 54 10.40 -5.84 -11.56
C PRO A 54 11.46 -5.08 -10.78
N LEU A 55 11.05 -4.19 -9.88
CA LEU A 55 11.98 -3.37 -9.08
C LEU A 55 12.80 -4.23 -8.11
N LEU A 56 12.21 -5.28 -7.54
CA LEU A 56 12.92 -6.26 -6.74
C LEU A 56 13.91 -7.07 -7.58
N ALA A 57 13.55 -7.41 -8.83
CA ALA A 57 14.46 -8.09 -9.75
C ALA A 57 15.68 -7.21 -10.08
N ASP A 58 15.45 -5.93 -10.38
CA ASP A 58 16.51 -4.94 -10.62
C ASP A 58 17.40 -4.73 -9.38
N ALA A 59 16.85 -4.90 -8.18
CA ALA A 59 17.59 -4.86 -6.91
C ALA A 59 18.33 -6.17 -6.58
N GLY A 60 18.29 -7.18 -7.47
CA GLY A 60 19.03 -8.43 -7.34
C GLY A 60 18.19 -9.65 -6.96
N ALA A 61 16.89 -9.50 -6.69
CA ALA A 61 15.99 -10.60 -6.40
C ALA A 61 15.39 -11.18 -7.69
N GLY A 62 16.22 -11.80 -8.54
CA GLY A 62 15.75 -12.45 -9.77
C GLY A 62 14.82 -13.65 -9.49
N GLN A 63 15.07 -14.38 -8.40
CA GLN A 63 14.21 -15.47 -7.95
C GLN A 63 13.25 -14.97 -6.87
N GLN A 64 11.95 -14.95 -7.12
CA GLN A 64 10.93 -14.44 -6.20
C GLN A 64 9.85 -15.48 -5.97
N ARG A 65 9.18 -15.47 -4.82
CA ARG A 65 7.97 -16.26 -4.60
C ARG A 65 6.94 -15.40 -3.89
N TRP A 66 5.81 -15.14 -4.55
CA TRP A 66 4.80 -14.23 -4.06
C TRP A 66 3.64 -15.00 -3.44
N THR A 67 3.19 -14.56 -2.27
CA THR A 67 1.91 -14.93 -1.68
C THR A 67 1.05 -13.68 -1.60
N CYS A 68 0.05 -13.59 -2.47
CA CYS A 68 -0.88 -12.48 -2.57
C CYS A 68 -2.14 -12.80 -1.76
N VAL A 69 -2.37 -12.04 -0.69
CA VAL A 69 -3.46 -12.27 0.27
C VAL A 69 -4.53 -11.21 0.13
N ASP A 70 -5.79 -11.64 -0.05
CA ASP A 70 -6.95 -10.77 0.01
C ASP A 70 -8.17 -11.50 0.57
N ILE A 71 -9.13 -10.76 1.10
CA ILE A 71 -10.40 -11.33 1.56
C ILE A 71 -11.37 -11.54 0.40
N ASP A 72 -11.29 -10.71 -0.64
CA ASP A 72 -12.24 -10.68 -1.74
C ASP A 72 -11.88 -11.71 -2.83
N PRO A 73 -12.65 -12.81 -2.96
CA PRO A 73 -12.37 -13.83 -3.95
C PRO A 73 -12.57 -13.32 -5.39
N ALA A 74 -13.39 -12.28 -5.61
CA ALA A 74 -13.57 -11.70 -6.93
C ALA A 74 -12.31 -10.94 -7.38
N LEU A 75 -11.64 -10.21 -6.48
CA LEU A 75 -10.37 -9.55 -6.78
C LEU A 75 -9.26 -10.56 -7.05
N LEU A 76 -9.15 -11.60 -6.21
CA LEU A 76 -8.19 -12.68 -6.41
C LEU A 76 -8.41 -13.41 -7.74
N HIS A 77 -9.67 -13.62 -8.14
CA HIS A 77 -9.99 -14.23 -9.43
C HIS A 77 -9.49 -13.42 -10.64
N GLN A 78 -9.47 -12.09 -10.54
CA GLN A 78 -8.96 -11.22 -11.62
C GLN A 78 -7.43 -11.17 -11.69
N LEU A 79 -6.74 -11.47 -10.58
CA LEU A 79 -5.29 -11.26 -10.45
C LEU A 79 -4.45 -12.02 -11.50
N PRO A 80 -4.69 -13.32 -11.78
CA PRO A 80 -3.88 -14.06 -12.76
C PRO A 80 -4.00 -13.51 -14.17
N ALA A 81 -5.21 -13.21 -14.63
CA ALA A 81 -5.44 -12.69 -15.98
C ALA A 81 -4.82 -11.29 -16.16
N ARG A 82 -4.97 -10.41 -15.17
CA ARG A 82 -4.36 -9.07 -15.16
C ARG A 82 -2.83 -9.13 -15.14
N THR A 83 -2.28 -10.06 -14.38
CA THR A 83 -0.82 -10.23 -14.28
C THR A 83 -0.25 -10.87 -15.54
N ALA A 84 -0.95 -11.82 -16.17
CA ALA A 84 -0.59 -12.34 -17.49
C ALA A 84 -0.58 -11.26 -18.58
N ALA A 85 -1.63 -10.43 -18.64
CA ALA A 85 -1.70 -9.31 -19.59
C ALA A 85 -0.57 -8.29 -19.38
N TRP A 86 -0.27 -7.97 -18.12
CA TRP A 86 0.87 -7.12 -17.77
C TRP A 86 2.20 -7.76 -18.17
N ALA A 87 2.43 -9.04 -17.84
CA ALA A 87 3.64 -9.77 -18.20
C ALA A 87 3.88 -9.72 -19.72
N GLN A 88 2.84 -10.02 -20.50
CA GLN A 88 2.89 -9.93 -21.96
C GLN A 88 3.22 -8.50 -22.45
N SER A 89 2.67 -7.47 -21.81
CA SER A 89 2.88 -6.07 -22.21
C SER A 89 4.33 -5.59 -22.06
N ILE A 90 5.12 -6.24 -21.19
CA ILE A 90 6.53 -5.92 -20.97
C ILE A 90 7.47 -7.04 -21.45
N GLY A 91 6.97 -7.96 -22.28
CA GLY A 91 7.78 -8.98 -22.96
C GLY A 91 8.18 -10.18 -22.09
N LEU A 92 7.46 -10.43 -21.00
CA LEU A 92 7.69 -11.58 -20.12
C LEU A 92 6.84 -12.78 -20.53
N GLU A 93 7.37 -13.96 -20.24
CA GLU A 93 6.64 -15.21 -20.35
C GLU A 93 5.76 -15.43 -19.13
N TYR A 94 4.65 -16.14 -19.32
CA TYR A 94 3.79 -16.55 -18.22
C TYR A 94 3.20 -17.93 -18.45
N SER A 95 2.89 -18.63 -17.36
CA SER A 95 2.08 -19.85 -17.41
C SER A 95 1.05 -19.86 -16.29
N LEU A 96 -0.18 -20.22 -16.65
CA LEU A 96 -1.26 -20.42 -15.69
C LEU A 96 -1.22 -21.88 -15.22
N GLN A 97 -1.12 -22.09 -13.91
CA GLN A 97 -1.14 -23.41 -13.30
C GLN A 97 -2.55 -23.75 -12.80
N GLN A 98 -2.88 -25.05 -12.72
CA GLN A 98 -4.24 -25.53 -12.40
C GLN A 98 -4.76 -25.10 -11.00
N THR A 99 -3.89 -24.68 -10.08
CA THR A 99 -4.22 -24.38 -8.67
C THR A 99 -4.33 -22.88 -8.35
N ALA A 100 -4.78 -22.06 -9.30
CA ALA A 100 -4.87 -20.59 -9.14
C ALA A 100 -3.51 -19.90 -8.89
N ASN A 101 -2.42 -20.58 -9.28
CA ASN A 101 -1.07 -20.02 -9.26
C ASN A 101 -0.69 -19.56 -10.66
N LEU A 102 0.03 -18.44 -10.73
CA LEU A 102 0.62 -17.91 -11.95
C LEU A 102 2.14 -18.02 -11.84
N MET A 103 2.80 -18.39 -12.92
CA MET A 103 4.24 -18.19 -13.07
C MET A 103 4.46 -17.02 -14.02
N VAL A 104 5.30 -16.07 -13.63
CA VAL A 104 5.85 -15.06 -14.54
C VAL A 104 7.35 -15.25 -14.63
N ALA A 105 7.90 -15.25 -15.84
CA ALA A 105 9.32 -15.47 -16.08
C ALA A 105 9.90 -14.57 -17.19
N GLY A 106 11.17 -14.23 -17.05
CA GLY A 106 12.04 -13.64 -18.07
C GLY A 106 13.40 -14.35 -18.05
N SER A 107 14.40 -13.85 -18.81
CA SER A 107 15.72 -14.53 -18.93
C SER A 107 16.38 -14.82 -17.57
N ASP A 108 16.29 -13.88 -16.63
CA ASP A 108 16.96 -13.94 -15.32
C ASP A 108 15.99 -13.67 -14.14
N TRP A 109 14.68 -13.67 -14.40
CA TRP A 109 13.67 -13.36 -13.41
C TRP A 109 12.55 -14.39 -13.40
N HIS A 110 12.20 -14.91 -12.24
CA HIS A 110 11.22 -15.98 -12.03
C HIS A 110 10.38 -15.64 -10.80
N ALA A 111 9.06 -15.61 -10.95
CA ALA A 111 8.12 -15.25 -9.89
C ALA A 111 6.86 -16.14 -9.92
N PRO A 112 6.87 -17.32 -9.28
CA PRO A 112 5.63 -17.96 -8.84
C PRO A 112 4.80 -17.02 -7.98
N VAL A 113 3.51 -16.99 -8.26
CA VAL A 113 2.49 -16.20 -7.56
C VAL A 113 1.43 -17.16 -7.03
N HIS A 114 1.31 -17.19 -5.71
CA HIS A 114 0.33 -17.94 -4.96
C HIS A 114 -0.78 -17.00 -4.46
N LEU A 115 -2.02 -17.38 -4.68
CA LEU A 115 -3.18 -16.64 -4.18
C LEU A 115 -3.69 -17.28 -2.89
N LEU A 116 -3.90 -16.47 -1.87
CA LEU A 116 -4.45 -16.90 -0.59
C LEU A 116 -5.66 -16.05 -0.21
N GLN A 117 -6.84 -16.65 -0.28
CA GLN A 117 -8.03 -16.02 0.28
C GLN A 117 -8.00 -16.12 1.80
N LEU A 118 -7.88 -14.99 2.48
CA LEU A 118 -7.86 -14.94 3.93
C LEU A 118 -8.45 -13.62 4.43
N ASP A 119 -9.29 -13.70 5.45
CA ASP A 119 -9.68 -12.52 6.20
C ASP A 119 -8.55 -12.10 7.15
N LEU A 120 -7.87 -11.01 6.79
CA LEU A 120 -6.78 -10.44 7.57
C LEU A 120 -7.24 -10.02 8.98
N ALA A 121 -8.51 -9.61 9.16
CA ALA A 121 -9.01 -9.10 10.44
C ALA A 121 -9.15 -10.21 11.49
N SER A 122 -9.50 -11.42 11.06
CA SER A 122 -9.71 -12.55 11.97
C SER A 122 -8.43 -13.31 12.33
N VAL A 123 -7.35 -13.23 11.54
CA VAL A 123 -6.19 -14.10 11.79
C VAL A 123 -4.80 -13.56 11.43
N PRO A 124 -4.20 -12.66 12.24
CA PRO A 124 -2.76 -12.42 12.15
C PRO A 124 -1.97 -13.73 12.35
N ARG A 125 -2.39 -14.64 13.24
CA ARG A 125 -1.61 -15.83 13.62
C ARG A 125 -1.37 -16.85 12.51
N GLN A 126 -2.23 -16.90 11.48
CA GLN A 126 -2.17 -17.90 10.41
C GLN A 126 -1.48 -17.39 9.16
N LEU A 127 -1.07 -16.11 9.12
CA LEU A 127 -0.34 -15.59 7.97
C LEU A 127 0.96 -16.38 7.77
N PRO A 128 1.22 -16.89 6.55
CA PRO A 128 2.44 -17.63 6.22
C PRO A 128 3.60 -16.64 6.04
N LEU A 129 4.10 -16.12 7.17
CA LEU A 129 5.22 -15.18 7.16
C LEU A 129 6.47 -15.85 6.58
N PRO A 130 7.15 -15.21 5.62
CA PRO A 130 8.38 -15.76 5.06
C PRO A 130 9.55 -15.49 6.01
N ASP A 131 10.23 -16.55 6.46
CA ASP A 131 11.42 -16.40 7.32
C ASP A 131 12.55 -15.68 6.57
N GLY A 132 12.95 -14.51 7.04
CA GLY A 132 13.92 -13.64 6.36
C GLY A 132 13.41 -12.96 5.07
N GLY A 133 12.14 -13.16 4.70
CA GLY A 133 11.56 -12.59 3.48
C GLY A 133 11.01 -11.18 3.64
N LEU A 134 10.19 -10.75 2.67
CA LEU A 134 9.56 -9.43 2.64
C LEU A 134 8.06 -9.53 2.92
N VAL A 135 7.56 -8.71 3.84
CA VAL A 135 6.12 -8.47 3.99
C VAL A 135 5.82 -7.07 3.48
N THR A 136 4.88 -6.99 2.53
CA THR A 136 4.49 -5.73 1.89
C THR A 136 2.97 -5.55 1.93
N ALA A 137 2.54 -4.30 1.86
CA ALA A 137 1.15 -3.92 1.76
C ALA A 137 1.07 -2.53 1.11
N SER A 138 -0.04 -2.24 0.43
CA SER A 138 -0.27 -0.94 -0.21
C SER A 138 -1.63 -0.40 0.19
N ALA A 139 -1.67 0.79 0.82
CA ALA A 139 -2.89 1.42 1.31
C ALA A 139 -3.75 0.50 2.20
N LEU A 140 -3.08 -0.23 3.11
CA LEU A 140 -3.71 -1.12 4.08
C LEU A 140 -3.62 -0.58 5.51
N LEU A 141 -2.49 0.04 5.88
CA LEU A 141 -2.15 0.28 7.29
C LEU A 141 -3.11 1.31 7.92
N ASP A 142 -3.61 2.26 7.14
CA ASP A 142 -4.60 3.24 7.58
C ASP A 142 -5.99 2.62 7.85
N LEU A 143 -6.22 1.35 7.46
CA LEU A 143 -7.46 0.61 7.72
C LEU A 143 -7.40 -0.26 8.98
N VAL A 144 -6.20 -0.56 9.49
CA VAL A 144 -6.04 -1.52 10.58
C VAL A 144 -5.99 -0.85 11.95
N SER A 145 -6.36 -1.59 13.00
CA SER A 145 -6.22 -1.10 14.37
C SER A 145 -4.78 -1.23 14.88
N ALA A 146 -4.44 -0.42 15.88
CA ALA A 146 -3.14 -0.48 16.58
C ALA A 146 -2.81 -1.91 17.05
N ARG A 147 -3.78 -2.57 17.70
CA ARG A 147 -3.62 -3.95 18.20
C ARG A 147 -3.31 -4.94 17.08
N TRP A 148 -3.96 -4.79 15.93
CA TRP A 148 -3.71 -5.67 14.79
C TRP A 148 -2.31 -5.44 14.22
N LEU A 149 -1.92 -4.17 14.08
CA LEU A 149 -0.62 -3.79 13.55
C LEU A 149 0.53 -4.25 14.46
N ASP A 150 0.42 -4.07 15.78
CA ASP A 150 1.39 -4.58 16.74
C ASP A 150 1.58 -6.09 16.58
N ALA A 151 0.48 -6.85 16.50
CA ALA A 151 0.53 -8.30 16.36
C ALA A 151 1.14 -8.75 15.02
N LEU A 152 0.96 -8.00 13.94
CA LEU A 152 1.63 -8.24 12.66
C LEU A 152 3.14 -8.00 12.83
N LEU A 153 3.52 -6.82 13.32
CA LEU A 153 4.92 -6.40 13.43
C LEU A 153 5.73 -7.31 14.36
N ASP A 154 5.16 -7.74 15.49
CA ASP A 154 5.80 -8.69 16.40
C ASP A 154 6.11 -10.03 15.71
N ARG A 155 5.19 -10.52 14.88
CA ARG A 155 5.39 -11.78 14.15
C ARG A 155 6.37 -11.61 12.99
N CYS A 156 6.31 -10.50 12.27
CA CYS A 156 7.29 -10.16 11.24
C CYS A 156 8.70 -10.10 11.83
N HIS A 157 8.86 -9.46 12.98
CA HIS A 157 10.13 -9.40 13.70
C HIS A 157 10.62 -10.80 14.09
N ALA A 158 9.77 -11.63 14.68
CA ALA A 158 10.11 -13.00 15.07
C ALA A 158 10.52 -13.88 13.87
N ALA A 159 9.91 -13.66 12.71
CA ALA A 159 10.26 -14.30 11.43
C ALA A 159 11.37 -13.58 10.67
N ARG A 160 12.01 -12.56 11.26
CA ARG A 160 13.10 -11.78 10.66
C ARG A 160 12.72 -11.13 9.31
N CYS A 161 11.43 -10.88 9.08
CA CYS A 161 10.95 -10.29 7.84
C CYS A 161 11.41 -8.83 7.74
N GLN A 162 11.71 -8.41 6.52
CA GLN A 162 11.77 -7.02 6.11
C GLN A 162 10.35 -6.52 5.80
N LEU A 163 10.13 -5.21 5.91
CA LEU A 163 8.82 -4.59 5.69
C LEU A 163 8.91 -3.50 4.63
N LEU A 164 7.92 -3.45 3.75
CA LEU A 164 7.72 -2.34 2.81
C LEU A 164 6.23 -2.02 2.72
N PHE A 165 5.80 -0.94 3.38
CA PHE A 165 4.41 -0.51 3.36
C PHE A 165 4.29 0.78 2.56
N ALA A 166 3.50 0.74 1.50
CA ALA A 166 3.34 1.86 0.57
C ALA A 166 1.96 2.50 0.68
N LEU A 167 1.89 3.78 0.31
CA LEU A 167 0.68 4.56 0.12
C LEU A 167 -0.23 4.58 1.36
N ASN A 168 0.37 4.77 2.53
CA ASN A 168 -0.37 4.88 3.78
C ASN A 168 -0.88 6.32 3.92
N TYR A 169 -2.20 6.53 3.87
CA TYR A 169 -2.80 7.86 3.94
C TYR A 169 -2.40 8.58 5.23
N ASP A 170 -1.95 9.84 5.13
CA ASP A 170 -1.40 10.59 6.27
C ASP A 170 -2.29 11.73 6.77
N GLY A 171 -3.49 11.87 6.21
CA GLY A 171 -4.47 12.87 6.62
C GLY A 171 -4.40 14.20 5.87
N ARG A 172 -3.41 14.42 5.01
CA ARG A 172 -3.30 15.63 4.19
C ARG A 172 -4.12 15.50 2.92
N CYS A 173 -4.83 16.57 2.58
CA CYS A 173 -5.42 16.74 1.26
C CYS A 173 -5.51 18.22 0.93
N GLU A 174 -5.15 18.58 -0.29
CA GLU A 174 -5.21 19.96 -0.77
C GLU A 174 -5.86 20.00 -2.15
N TRP A 175 -6.72 20.99 -2.38
CA TRP A 175 -7.43 21.19 -3.64
C TRP A 175 -7.09 22.55 -4.22
N TRP A 176 -6.89 22.60 -5.54
CA TRP A 176 -6.74 23.86 -6.27
C TRP A 176 -7.63 23.87 -7.51
N PRO A 177 -8.55 24.84 -7.64
CA PRO A 177 -8.81 25.94 -6.70
C PRO A 177 -9.41 25.47 -5.37
N GLU A 178 -9.08 26.19 -4.29
CA GLU A 178 -9.59 25.93 -2.95
C GLU A 178 -11.09 26.26 -2.84
N HIS A 179 -11.80 25.51 -2.00
CA HIS A 179 -13.18 25.78 -1.61
C HIS A 179 -13.26 26.08 -0.10
N PRO A 180 -14.10 27.03 0.36
CA PRO A 180 -14.21 27.39 1.79
C PRO A 180 -14.56 26.24 2.74
N GLU A 181 -15.10 25.14 2.20
CA GLU A 181 -15.52 23.94 2.95
C GLU A 181 -14.45 22.83 2.99
N ASP A 182 -13.31 23.00 2.31
CA ASP A 182 -12.28 21.95 2.21
C ASP A 182 -11.81 21.44 3.56
N ALA A 183 -11.49 22.36 4.48
CA ALA A 183 -11.06 22.01 5.83
C ALA A 183 -12.14 21.26 6.63
N MET A 184 -13.42 21.60 6.40
CA MET A 184 -14.54 20.97 7.09
C MET A 184 -14.75 19.53 6.61
N VAL A 185 -14.69 19.30 5.30
CA VAL A 185 -14.81 17.96 4.72
C VAL A 185 -13.58 17.11 5.03
N LEU A 186 -12.37 17.67 4.98
CA LEU A 186 -11.15 16.94 5.33
C LEU A 186 -11.16 16.45 6.79
N ASP A 187 -11.62 17.27 7.74
CA ASP A 187 -11.80 16.84 9.13
C ASP A 187 -12.78 15.66 9.24
N LEU A 188 -13.92 15.73 8.55
CA LEU A 188 -14.90 14.64 8.52
C LEU A 188 -14.28 13.35 7.94
N VAL A 189 -13.59 13.44 6.81
CA VAL A 189 -12.93 12.28 6.20
C VAL A 189 -11.86 11.69 7.13
N ASN A 190 -11.03 12.54 7.75
CA ASN A 190 -9.99 12.07 8.68
C ASN A 190 -10.56 11.41 9.94
N ARG A 191 -11.71 11.87 10.44
CA ARG A 191 -12.44 11.18 11.51
C ARG A 191 -13.07 9.89 11.01
N HIS A 192 -13.57 9.84 9.77
CA HIS A 192 -14.15 8.64 9.18
C HIS A 192 -13.09 7.55 8.98
N GLN A 193 -11.86 7.93 8.63
CA GLN A 193 -10.73 7.01 8.51
C GLN A 193 -10.30 6.37 9.84
N ARG A 194 -10.84 6.84 10.98
CA ARG A 194 -10.61 6.24 12.31
C ARG A 194 -11.78 5.38 12.81
N THR A 195 -12.83 5.25 12.02
CA THR A 195 -13.93 4.33 12.34
C THR A 195 -13.49 2.87 12.18
N ASP A 196 -14.33 1.94 12.62
CA ASP A 196 -14.03 0.52 12.46
C ASP A 196 -14.09 0.11 10.98
N LYS A 197 -12.96 -0.42 10.46
CA LYS A 197 -12.83 -0.95 9.10
C LYS A 197 -12.75 -2.48 9.09
N SER A 198 -13.41 -3.13 10.06
CA SER A 198 -13.40 -4.57 10.36
C SER A 198 -12.23 -5.07 11.21
N PHE A 199 -11.19 -4.24 11.41
CA PHE A 199 -10.03 -4.55 12.25
C PHE A 199 -10.18 -4.02 13.70
N GLY A 200 -11.32 -3.41 14.03
CA GLY A 200 -11.47 -2.49 15.15
C GLY A 200 -11.22 -1.03 14.71
N PRO A 201 -11.22 -0.07 15.65
CA PRO A 201 -10.96 1.34 15.33
C PRO A 201 -9.63 1.50 14.60
N ALA A 202 -9.69 2.03 13.38
CA ALA A 202 -8.53 2.14 12.52
C ALA A 202 -7.58 3.25 13.00
N LEU A 203 -6.29 3.06 12.75
CA LEU A 203 -5.26 4.08 12.99
C LEU A 203 -5.47 5.31 12.08
N GLY A 204 -6.03 5.10 10.89
CA GLY A 204 -6.27 6.14 9.90
C GLY A 204 -4.97 6.90 9.58
N PRO A 205 -5.02 8.24 9.52
CA PRO A 205 -3.85 9.09 9.24
C PRO A 205 -2.60 8.85 10.10
N ALA A 206 -2.75 8.24 11.29
CA ALA A 206 -1.63 7.99 12.19
C ALA A 206 -0.84 6.70 11.87
N ALA A 207 -1.31 5.89 10.91
CA ALA A 207 -0.82 4.52 10.73
C ALA A 207 0.67 4.42 10.39
N ALA A 208 1.17 5.23 9.45
CA ALA A 208 2.57 5.20 9.06
C ALA A 208 3.50 5.59 10.22
N ALA A 209 3.17 6.67 10.94
CA ALA A 209 3.93 7.12 12.10
C ALA A 209 3.90 6.09 13.24
N TYR A 210 2.76 5.46 13.47
CA TYR A 210 2.62 4.38 14.44
C TYR A 210 3.48 3.16 14.08
N ALA A 211 3.42 2.73 12.81
CA ALA A 211 4.22 1.60 12.31
C ALA A 211 5.72 1.87 12.48
N ALA A 212 6.18 3.08 12.11
CA ALA A 212 7.58 3.47 12.25
C ALA A 212 8.05 3.41 13.72
N ALA A 213 7.27 4.00 14.65
CA ALA A 213 7.58 3.97 16.07
C ALA A 213 7.66 2.53 16.61
N ARG A 214 6.66 1.69 16.29
CA ARG A 214 6.64 0.30 16.74
C ARG A 214 7.80 -0.52 16.17
N CYS A 215 8.16 -0.30 14.90
CA CYS A 215 9.30 -0.99 14.30
C CYS A 215 10.63 -0.57 14.95
N MET A 216 10.80 0.71 15.30
CA MET A 216 11.99 1.18 16.04
C MET A 216 12.09 0.52 17.42
N GLU A 217 10.97 0.35 18.14
CA GLU A 217 10.93 -0.39 19.42
C GLU A 217 11.34 -1.86 19.27
N LEU A 218 11.00 -2.47 18.14
CA LEU A 218 11.40 -3.83 17.76
C LEU A 218 12.84 -3.90 17.22
N GLY A 219 13.57 -2.78 17.15
CA GLY A 219 14.96 -2.76 16.71
C GLY A 219 15.17 -2.75 15.18
N TYR A 220 14.14 -2.43 14.40
CA TYR A 220 14.30 -2.21 12.97
C TYR A 220 15.02 -0.88 12.66
N HIS A 221 15.75 -0.87 11.55
CA HIS A 221 16.17 0.36 10.88
C HIS A 221 15.03 0.82 9.96
N ILE A 222 14.63 2.09 10.07
CA ILE A 222 13.48 2.64 9.37
C ILE A 222 13.88 3.84 8.51
N ASP A 223 13.36 3.88 7.29
CA ASP A 223 13.28 5.09 6.46
C ASP A 223 11.82 5.25 5.98
N SER A 224 11.37 6.49 5.87
CA SER A 224 10.01 6.85 5.48
C SER A 224 10.03 8.07 4.59
N GLN A 225 9.23 8.06 3.52
CA GLN A 225 9.25 9.09 2.49
C GLN A 225 7.83 9.46 2.07
N PRO A 226 7.56 10.75 1.75
CA PRO A 226 6.30 11.15 1.16
C PRO A 226 6.04 10.40 -0.15
N SER A 227 4.79 9.98 -0.35
CA SER A 227 4.32 9.29 -1.55
C SER A 227 2.99 9.89 -2.03
N ASP A 228 2.97 11.22 -2.09
CA ASP A 228 1.76 12.00 -2.35
C ASP A 228 1.20 11.73 -3.75
N TRP A 229 -0.11 11.52 -3.84
CA TRP A 229 -0.80 11.58 -5.12
C TRP A 229 -0.91 13.04 -5.56
N HIS A 230 -0.53 13.33 -6.80
CA HIS A 230 -0.77 14.61 -7.43
C HIS A 230 -1.73 14.43 -8.62
N LEU A 231 -3.03 14.55 -8.36
CA LEU A 231 -4.08 14.33 -9.35
C LEU A 231 -4.30 15.58 -10.19
N ARG A 232 -4.13 15.46 -11.51
CA ARG A 232 -4.28 16.55 -12.48
C ARG A 232 -5.48 16.30 -13.41
N ALA A 233 -5.72 17.24 -14.32
CA ALA A 233 -6.88 17.22 -15.23
C ALA A 233 -6.98 15.98 -16.13
N ASP A 234 -5.87 15.32 -16.45
CA ASP A 234 -5.82 14.05 -17.20
C ASP A 234 -6.31 12.84 -16.40
N GLN A 235 -6.60 13.03 -15.10
CA GLN A 235 -7.04 12.01 -14.15
C GLN A 235 -8.43 12.30 -13.62
N SER A 236 -9.29 12.95 -14.42
CA SER A 236 -10.62 13.44 -14.03
C SER A 236 -11.55 12.34 -13.49
N GLU A 237 -11.48 11.12 -14.04
CA GLU A 237 -12.26 9.98 -13.55
C GLU A 237 -11.84 9.57 -12.12
N LEU A 238 -10.53 9.53 -11.84
CA LEU A 238 -10.01 9.26 -10.50
C LEU A 238 -10.34 10.39 -9.53
N GLN A 239 -10.22 11.65 -9.96
CA GLN A 239 -10.62 12.81 -9.16
C GLN A 239 -12.10 12.71 -8.77
N ARG A 240 -12.98 12.37 -9.71
CA ARG A 240 -14.41 12.23 -9.48
C ARG A 240 -14.72 11.11 -8.49
N ALA A 241 -14.15 9.92 -8.71
CA ALA A 241 -14.33 8.78 -7.81
C ALA A 241 -13.85 9.09 -6.38
N LEU A 242 -12.74 9.82 -6.23
CA LEU A 242 -12.24 10.29 -4.94
C LEU A 242 -13.23 11.25 -4.27
N MET A 243 -13.72 12.27 -4.99
CA MET A 243 -14.68 13.24 -4.46
C MET A 243 -16.02 12.60 -4.08
N ASP A 244 -16.50 11.65 -4.87
CA ASP A 244 -17.72 10.90 -4.58
C ASP A 244 -17.56 10.07 -3.28
N GLY A 245 -16.44 9.37 -3.12
CA GLY A 245 -16.15 8.60 -1.91
C GLY A 245 -16.04 9.50 -0.67
N TRP A 246 -15.39 10.65 -0.79
CA TRP A 246 -15.19 11.57 0.34
C TRP A 246 -16.48 12.27 0.75
N ARG A 247 -17.33 12.62 -0.22
CA ARG A 247 -18.70 13.06 0.03
C ARG A 247 -19.46 12.01 0.84
N GLN A 248 -19.43 10.75 0.43
CA GLN A 248 -20.13 9.68 1.14
C GLN A 248 -19.60 9.49 2.56
N ALA A 249 -18.27 9.47 2.75
CA ALA A 249 -17.64 9.35 4.06
C ALA A 249 -18.03 10.51 5.00
N ALA A 250 -18.03 11.74 4.48
CA ALA A 250 -18.43 12.93 5.23
C ALA A 250 -19.91 12.90 5.64
N LEU A 251 -20.80 12.53 4.71
CA LEU A 251 -22.24 12.40 4.97
C LEU A 251 -22.56 11.30 5.99
N GLN A 252 -21.80 10.22 6.03
CA GLN A 252 -21.97 9.15 7.03
C GLN A 252 -21.65 9.64 8.45
N LEU A 253 -20.69 10.55 8.62
CA LEU A 253 -20.32 11.08 9.93
C LEU A 253 -21.17 12.25 10.39
N ASP A 254 -21.55 13.15 9.49
CA ASP A 254 -22.34 14.33 9.84
C ASP A 254 -23.44 14.62 8.80
N PRO A 255 -24.54 13.83 8.81
CA PRO A 255 -25.70 14.06 7.95
C PRO A 255 -26.32 15.46 8.12
N ALA A 256 -26.13 16.12 9.28
CA ALA A 256 -26.71 17.43 9.53
C ALA A 256 -26.04 18.55 8.70
N ARG A 257 -24.85 18.29 8.13
CA ARG A 257 -24.14 19.20 7.23
C ARG A 257 -24.31 18.87 5.75
N ALA A 258 -25.29 18.03 5.39
CA ALA A 258 -25.48 17.53 4.02
C ALA A 258 -25.45 18.64 2.96
N ASP A 259 -26.18 19.74 3.17
CA ASP A 259 -26.21 20.86 2.21
C ASP A 259 -24.82 21.45 1.94
N ARG A 260 -23.99 21.61 2.97
CA ARG A 260 -22.62 22.15 2.84
C ARG A 260 -21.68 21.16 2.15
N ILE A 261 -21.81 19.87 2.48
CA ILE A 261 -21.03 18.80 1.86
C ILE A 261 -21.37 18.67 0.38
N ASP A 262 -22.65 18.80 0.03
CA ASP A 262 -23.13 18.72 -1.35
C ASP A 262 -22.71 19.93 -2.17
N ILE A 263 -22.74 21.15 -1.58
CA ILE A 263 -22.19 22.36 -2.23
C ILE A 263 -20.70 22.20 -2.51
N TRP A 264 -19.92 21.73 -1.52
CA TRP A 264 -18.49 21.45 -1.67
C TRP A 264 -18.22 20.46 -2.81
N HIS A 265 -18.97 19.35 -2.82
CA HIS A 265 -18.82 18.32 -3.83
C HIS A 265 -19.17 18.83 -5.23
N CYS A 266 -20.30 19.53 -5.38
CA CYS A 266 -20.70 20.13 -6.65
C CYS A 266 -19.66 21.13 -7.18
N ALA A 267 -19.05 21.94 -6.31
CA ALA A 267 -18.03 22.91 -6.69
C ALA A 267 -16.75 22.23 -7.23
N HIS A 268 -16.28 21.18 -6.57
CA HIS A 268 -15.11 20.43 -7.03
C HIS A 268 -15.40 19.60 -8.27
N VAL A 269 -16.57 18.96 -8.36
CA VAL A 269 -17.03 18.29 -9.58
C VAL A 269 -17.08 19.25 -10.76
N GLY A 270 -17.63 20.45 -10.58
CA GLY A 270 -17.62 21.47 -11.63
C GLY A 270 -16.21 21.90 -12.04
N SER A 271 -15.25 21.90 -11.11
CA SER A 271 -13.84 22.19 -11.39
C SER A 271 -13.13 21.04 -12.12
N ILE A 272 -13.51 19.79 -11.86
CA ILE A 272 -13.08 18.60 -12.60
C ILE A 272 -13.59 18.67 -14.04
N ASP A 273 -14.88 18.93 -14.23
CA ASP A 273 -15.49 19.03 -15.57
C ASP A 273 -14.90 20.18 -16.40
N ALA A 274 -14.45 21.23 -15.74
CA ALA A 274 -13.74 22.32 -16.38
C ALA A 274 -12.23 22.07 -16.61
N GLY A 275 -11.69 20.92 -16.18
CA GLY A 275 -10.28 20.57 -16.32
C GLY A 275 -9.33 21.45 -15.51
N ARG A 276 -9.79 22.02 -14.39
CA ARG A 276 -8.99 22.97 -13.58
C ARG A 276 -8.63 22.45 -12.19
N LEU A 277 -9.27 21.39 -11.71
CA LEU A 277 -8.98 20.86 -10.39
C LEU A 277 -7.63 20.14 -10.36
N ASN A 278 -6.81 20.48 -9.38
CA ASN A 278 -5.66 19.69 -8.96
C ASN A 278 -5.90 19.24 -7.52
N ILE A 279 -5.58 17.99 -7.21
CA ILE A 279 -5.72 17.43 -5.86
C ILE A 279 -4.38 16.86 -5.43
N LEU A 280 -3.91 17.22 -4.24
CA LEU A 280 -2.85 16.50 -3.54
C LEU A 280 -3.49 15.62 -2.48
N VAL A 281 -3.18 14.32 -2.46
CA VAL A 281 -3.56 13.42 -1.37
C VAL A 281 -2.30 12.87 -0.72
N GLY A 282 -2.12 13.19 0.56
CA GLY A 282 -0.91 12.86 1.29
C GLY A 282 -0.82 11.39 1.64
N HIS A 283 0.32 10.79 1.34
CA HIS A 283 0.64 9.43 1.76
C HIS A 283 2.10 9.33 2.20
N GLN A 284 2.40 8.27 2.94
CA GLN A 284 3.77 7.91 3.28
C GLN A 284 4.05 6.46 2.94
N ASP A 285 5.23 6.24 2.36
CA ASP A 285 5.84 4.93 2.20
C ASP A 285 6.88 4.73 3.31
N LEU A 286 7.01 3.51 3.80
CA LEU A 286 8.01 3.15 4.80
C LEU A 286 8.67 1.81 4.50
N VAL A 287 9.96 1.72 4.80
CA VAL A 287 10.74 0.49 4.75
C VAL A 287 11.32 0.21 6.13
N ALA A 288 11.30 -1.06 6.54
CA ALA A 288 11.91 -1.53 7.77
C ALA A 288 12.79 -2.73 7.51
N THR A 289 14.06 -2.67 7.91
CA THR A 289 14.98 -3.80 7.82
C THR A 289 15.64 -4.12 9.14
N THR A 290 15.93 -5.40 9.37
CA THR A 290 16.65 -5.84 10.56
C THR A 290 18.13 -5.47 10.41
N PRO A 291 18.86 -5.18 11.49
CA PRO A 291 20.30 -4.95 11.41
C PRO A 291 20.99 -6.15 10.78
N SER A 292 21.83 -5.93 9.78
CA SER A 292 22.65 -7.00 9.20
C SER A 292 23.51 -7.60 10.31
N GLY A 293 23.49 -8.93 10.45
CA GLY A 293 24.15 -9.67 11.54
C GLY A 293 25.67 -9.51 11.67
N ASP A 294 26.32 -8.66 10.87
CA ASP A 294 27.77 -8.41 10.83
C ASP A 294 28.14 -6.94 11.03
N SER A 295 27.60 -6.28 12.07
CA SER A 295 28.08 -4.95 12.48
C SER A 295 28.19 -4.73 13.99
N ALA A 296 28.45 -5.80 14.76
CA ALA A 296 28.81 -5.71 16.17
C ALA A 296 30.30 -5.38 16.43
N THR A 297 31.13 -5.20 15.40
CA THR A 297 32.55 -4.83 15.56
C THR A 297 32.97 -3.82 14.51
N HIS A 298 32.86 -2.52 14.83
CA HIS A 298 33.77 -1.43 14.42
C HIS A 298 33.13 -0.06 14.73
N LYS A 299 32.83 0.22 16.00
CA LYS A 299 32.66 1.59 16.51
C LYS A 299 33.29 1.76 17.89
N GLU A 300 34.53 1.31 18.04
CA GLU A 300 35.44 1.79 19.09
C GLU A 300 36.83 1.97 18.50
N ALA A 301 37.05 3.15 17.91
CA ALA A 301 38.35 3.81 17.82
C ALA A 301 38.15 5.00 16.87
N LEU A 302 37.98 6.19 17.45
CA LEU A 302 38.45 7.49 16.92
C LEU A 302 37.96 8.60 17.85
N PHE A 303 38.43 8.55 19.10
CA PHE A 303 38.62 9.73 19.95
C PHE A 303 39.82 9.47 20.85
N THR A 304 41.01 9.67 20.29
CA THR A 304 42.24 9.91 21.03
C THR A 304 43.27 10.47 20.07
N THR A 305 43.28 11.80 19.95
CA THR A 305 44.41 12.74 20.09
C THR A 305 43.96 14.12 19.66
#